data_AF-A0AAW0JQX6-F1
#
_entry.id   AF-A0AAW0JQX6-F1
#
_cell.length_a   1.000
_cell.length_b   1.000
_cell.length_c   1.000
_cell.angle_alpha   90.00
_cell.angle_beta   90.00
_cell.angle_gamma   90.00
#
_symmetry.space_group_name_H-M   'P 1'
#
loop_
_entity.id
_entity.type
_entity.pdbx_description
1 polymer ?
#
loop_
_entity_poly.entity_id
_entity_poly.type
_entity_poly.pdbx_seq_one_letter_code
_entity_poly.pdbx_strand_id
1 'polypeptide(L)'
;MGGQSLLEKDMGLRAGEDVTPWDIGYIEGSSVPELLGADLIPYEPQVTAWDLEGKVTATTFCLEQPRCVFDEHALANDTIWLVVAFNNASRDFQNPQTSATIPTSPQLLTDGYYMTLPLSLDQLPCEDLASGSGGVRVLRVGNDFGCYQKSYCNAPLPSQGPYRVKFLLMDANGPPKAETKWSNPIYLHQGSAGVRDLRLTQPLPEPHAVERDLGQIHHNGTKTLVFSTRH
;
A
#
# COMPACT_ATOMS: atom_id res chain seq x y z
N MET A 1 33.57 -72.43 2.34
CA MET A 1 32.55 -71.36 2.39
C MET A 1 33.26 -70.07 2.75
N GLY A 2 33.07 -69.02 1.94
CA GLY A 2 33.39 -67.63 2.27
C GLY A 2 34.88 -67.25 2.24
N GLY A 3 35.31 -66.63 1.14
CA GLY A 3 36.66 -66.08 0.99
C GLY A 3 36.82 -64.68 1.61
N GLN A 4 38.05 -64.36 1.98
CA GLN A 4 38.53 -62.99 2.20
C GLN A 4 39.75 -62.78 1.29
N SER A 5 39.63 -61.80 0.40
CA SER A 5 40.68 -61.43 -0.55
C SER A 5 41.48 -60.24 -0.01
N LEU A 6 42.80 -60.39 -0.12
CA LEU A 6 43.77 -59.41 -0.61
C LEU A 6 43.89 -58.04 0.09
N LEU A 7 45.02 -57.94 0.80
CA LEU A 7 46.13 -57.00 0.58
C LEU A 7 45.88 -55.51 0.85
N GLU A 8 46.45 -55.09 1.97
CA GLU A 8 47.03 -53.77 2.22
C GLU A 8 47.73 -53.21 0.96
N LYS A 9 47.45 -51.95 0.63
CA LYS A 9 48.30 -51.17 -0.24
C LYS A 9 48.23 -49.67 0.10
N ASP A 10 49.21 -49.28 0.90
CA ASP A 10 49.88 -47.99 1.03
C ASP A 10 49.19 -46.73 0.47
N MET A 11 48.90 -45.81 1.40
CA MET A 11 48.77 -44.37 1.20
C MET A 11 50.07 -43.79 0.61
N GLY A 12 50.20 -43.83 -0.71
CA GLY A 12 51.16 -43.04 -1.47
C GLY A 12 50.61 -41.64 -1.74
N LEU A 13 50.75 -40.71 -0.80
CA LEU A 13 50.61 -39.28 -1.07
C LEU A 13 51.76 -38.84 -2.00
N ARG A 14 51.50 -38.73 -3.30
CA ARG A 14 52.37 -37.96 -4.20
C ARG A 14 51.99 -36.49 -4.08
N ALA A 15 52.89 -35.73 -3.46
CA ALA A 15 52.88 -34.28 -3.51
C ALA A 15 53.40 -33.81 -4.87
N GLY A 16 52.71 -32.85 -5.47
CA GLY A 16 53.22 -32.04 -6.58
C GLY A 16 52.51 -32.26 -7.91
N GLU A 17 51.35 -31.63 -8.09
CA GLU A 17 50.85 -31.20 -9.40
C GLU A 17 50.03 -29.91 -9.16
N ASP A 18 50.52 -28.80 -9.75
CA ASP A 18 49.87 -27.49 -9.73
C ASP A 18 48.54 -27.58 -10.48
N VAL A 19 47.44 -27.60 -9.72
CA VAL A 19 46.09 -27.57 -10.30
C VAL A 19 45.79 -26.12 -10.71
N THR A 20 45.71 -25.85 -12.01
CA THR A 20 45.40 -24.51 -12.49
C THR A 20 43.90 -24.19 -12.30
N PRO A 21 43.51 -22.92 -12.13
CA PRO A 21 42.13 -22.55 -11.75
C PRO A 21 41.01 -22.92 -12.73
N TRP A 22 41.33 -23.55 -13.87
CA TRP A 22 40.37 -23.85 -14.94
C TRP A 22 40.17 -25.36 -15.19
N ASP A 23 40.86 -26.24 -14.45
CA ASP A 23 40.75 -27.70 -14.61
C ASP A 23 39.60 -28.36 -13.84
N ILE A 24 38.61 -27.58 -13.38
CA ILE A 24 37.38 -28.15 -12.80
C ILE A 24 36.41 -28.50 -13.94
N GLY A 25 36.33 -29.80 -14.24
CA GLY A 25 35.37 -30.35 -15.19
C GLY A 25 33.93 -29.96 -14.88
N TYR A 26 33.18 -29.70 -15.95
CA TYR A 26 31.74 -29.45 -15.94
C TYR A 26 31.01 -30.59 -15.20
N ILE A 27 30.44 -30.27 -14.04
CA ILE A 27 29.40 -31.09 -13.41
C ILE A 27 28.08 -30.66 -14.03
N GLU A 28 27.50 -31.50 -14.90
CA GLU A 28 26.09 -31.38 -15.27
C GLU A 28 25.25 -31.49 -13.98
N GLY A 29 24.56 -30.39 -13.63
CA GLY A 29 23.65 -30.35 -12.48
C GLY A 29 24.02 -29.38 -11.34
N SER A 30 25.01 -28.51 -11.51
CA SER A 30 25.22 -27.41 -10.54
C SER A 30 24.28 -26.25 -10.86
N SER A 31 23.15 -26.18 -10.16
CA SER A 31 22.40 -24.93 -10.03
C SER A 31 23.34 -23.91 -9.38
N VAL A 32 23.79 -22.94 -10.17
CA VAL A 32 24.37 -21.70 -9.64
C VAL A 32 23.37 -21.18 -8.61
N PRO A 33 23.75 -20.83 -7.37
CA PRO A 33 22.86 -20.11 -6.49
C PRO A 33 22.56 -18.78 -7.19
N GLU A 34 21.37 -18.72 -7.77
CA GLU A 34 20.78 -17.49 -8.27
C GLU A 34 20.88 -16.49 -7.13
N LEU A 35 21.61 -15.41 -7.37
CA LEU A 35 21.79 -14.33 -6.40
C LEU A 35 20.41 -13.98 -5.83
N LEU A 36 20.30 -13.99 -4.51
CA LEU A 36 19.08 -13.89 -3.68
C LEU A 36 18.29 -12.57 -3.88
N GLY A 37 17.97 -12.20 -5.11
CA GLY A 37 17.27 -10.99 -5.50
C GLY A 37 16.13 -11.34 -6.46
N ALA A 38 15.04 -10.59 -6.34
CA ALA A 38 13.89 -10.73 -7.22
C ALA A 38 14.22 -10.19 -8.62
N ASP A 39 13.73 -10.86 -9.67
CA ASP A 39 13.85 -10.38 -11.05
C ASP A 39 13.20 -9.01 -11.22
N LEU A 40 13.91 -8.06 -11.85
CA LEU A 40 13.36 -6.74 -12.11
C LEU A 40 12.57 -6.71 -13.42
N ILE A 41 11.24 -6.62 -13.31
CA ILE A 41 10.33 -6.43 -14.43
C ILE A 41 10.32 -4.93 -14.82
N PRO A 42 10.55 -4.57 -16.09
CA PRO A 42 10.68 -3.18 -16.53
C PRO A 42 9.35 -2.40 -16.58
N TYR A 43 8.31 -2.86 -15.87
CA TYR A 43 7.03 -2.18 -15.69
C TYR A 43 7.12 -1.10 -14.61
N GLU A 44 6.44 0.02 -14.81
CA GLU A 44 6.32 1.08 -13.82
C GLU A 44 4.82 1.31 -13.53
N PRO A 45 4.34 1.07 -12.30
CA PRO A 45 2.94 1.31 -11.97
C PRO A 45 2.57 2.78 -12.07
N GLN A 46 1.38 3.06 -12.56
CA GLN A 46 0.91 4.44 -12.74
C GLN A 46 -0.53 4.60 -12.28
N VAL A 47 -0.86 5.81 -11.83
CA VAL A 47 -2.26 6.21 -11.63
C VAL A 47 -2.95 6.16 -12.99
N THR A 48 -4.15 5.60 -13.00
CA THR A 48 -4.83 5.30 -14.24
C THR A 48 -5.10 6.51 -15.14
N ALA A 49 -4.96 6.31 -16.46
CA ALA A 49 -5.37 7.30 -17.45
C ALA A 49 -6.90 7.43 -17.57
N TRP A 50 -7.69 6.47 -17.08
CA TRP A 50 -9.15 6.53 -17.12
C TRP A 50 -9.69 7.78 -16.40
N ASP A 51 -10.72 8.40 -16.97
CA ASP A 51 -11.42 9.52 -16.35
C ASP A 51 -12.45 8.99 -15.35
N LEU A 52 -12.03 8.90 -14.08
CA LEU A 52 -12.82 8.34 -13.00
C LEU A 52 -13.05 9.38 -11.92
N GLU A 53 -14.30 9.50 -11.49
CA GLU A 53 -14.60 10.24 -10.26
C GLU A 53 -13.87 9.60 -9.08
N GLY A 54 -13.22 10.44 -8.27
CA GLY A 54 -12.39 9.97 -7.17
C GLY A 54 -11.21 9.11 -7.62
N LYS A 55 -10.68 9.30 -8.84
CA LYS A 55 -9.42 8.68 -9.29
C LYS A 55 -8.28 8.90 -8.30
N VAL A 56 -8.21 10.12 -7.76
CA VAL A 56 -7.39 10.50 -6.62
C VAL A 56 -8.32 11.20 -5.64
N THR A 57 -8.21 10.90 -4.36
CA THR A 57 -8.96 11.58 -3.29
C THR A 57 -7.99 12.04 -2.21
N ALA A 58 -8.50 12.45 -1.05
CA ALA A 58 -7.66 12.77 0.10
C ALA A 58 -6.96 11.55 0.72
N THR A 59 -7.47 10.34 0.47
CA THR A 59 -7.01 9.11 1.15
C THR A 59 -6.87 7.91 0.21
N THR A 60 -7.17 8.07 -1.08
CA THR A 60 -7.17 6.96 -2.06
C THR A 60 -6.63 7.39 -3.42
N PHE A 61 -6.16 6.43 -4.20
CA PHE A 61 -5.90 6.61 -5.63
C PHE A 61 -6.15 5.31 -6.41
N CYS A 62 -6.38 5.43 -7.72
CA CYS A 62 -6.61 4.31 -8.62
C CYS A 62 -5.41 4.06 -9.52
N LEU A 63 -4.84 2.87 -9.43
CA LEU A 63 -3.80 2.38 -10.33
C LEU A 63 -4.38 1.64 -11.52
N GLU A 64 -3.64 1.64 -12.62
CA GLU A 64 -3.83 0.66 -13.69
C GLU A 64 -3.52 -0.74 -13.16
N GLN A 65 -4.32 -1.73 -13.58
CA GLN A 65 -4.01 -3.12 -13.26
C GLN A 65 -2.76 -3.57 -14.02
N PRO A 66 -1.80 -4.26 -13.37
CA PRO A 66 -0.60 -4.78 -14.01
C PRO A 66 -0.90 -6.05 -14.80
N ARG A 67 -1.70 -5.91 -15.86
CA ARG A 67 -2.18 -7.02 -16.71
C ARG A 67 -1.06 -7.49 -17.64
N CYS A 68 -0.91 -8.80 -17.81
CA CYS A 68 0.19 -9.44 -18.54
C CYS A 68 1.60 -9.16 -18.01
N VAL A 69 1.74 -8.43 -16.89
CA VAL A 69 3.04 -8.00 -16.38
C VAL A 69 3.80 -9.18 -15.76
N PHE A 70 3.08 -10.15 -15.21
CA PHE A 70 3.65 -11.24 -14.43
C PHE A 70 3.56 -12.62 -15.11
N ASP A 71 3.00 -12.71 -16.32
CA ASP A 71 2.67 -13.99 -16.95
C ASP A 71 3.88 -14.91 -17.16
N GLU A 72 5.05 -14.34 -17.43
CA GLU A 72 6.30 -15.09 -17.61
C GLU A 72 7.00 -15.45 -16.28
N HIS A 73 6.55 -14.87 -15.16
CA HIS A 73 7.20 -15.00 -13.84
C HIS A 73 6.32 -15.76 -12.82
N ALA A 74 5.00 -15.61 -12.90
CA ALA A 74 4.05 -16.08 -11.92
C ALA A 74 3.59 -17.52 -12.17
N LEU A 75 3.49 -18.27 -11.09
CA LEU A 75 2.83 -19.57 -11.00
C LEU A 75 1.45 -19.40 -10.37
N ALA A 76 0.60 -20.42 -10.51
CA ALA A 76 -0.80 -20.36 -10.06
C ALA A 76 -0.98 -20.13 -8.55
N ASN A 77 0.02 -20.49 -7.73
CA ASN A 77 0.02 -20.32 -6.28
C ASN A 77 0.73 -19.05 -5.81
N ASP A 78 1.39 -18.32 -6.71
CA ASP A 78 2.09 -17.09 -6.34
C ASP A 78 1.09 -15.99 -5.98
N THR A 79 1.55 -15.04 -5.18
CA THR A 79 0.77 -13.84 -4.82
C THR A 79 1.49 -12.59 -5.30
N ILE A 80 0.75 -11.75 -6.03
CA ILE A 80 1.19 -10.42 -6.45
C ILE A 80 0.75 -9.43 -5.39
N TRP A 81 1.70 -8.75 -4.78
CA TRP A 81 1.47 -7.77 -3.75
C TRP A 81 1.69 -6.35 -4.27
N LEU A 82 0.90 -5.40 -3.78
CA LEU A 82 1.20 -3.98 -3.95
C LEU A 82 1.99 -3.48 -2.74
N VAL A 83 3.21 -3.02 -2.97
CA VAL A 83 3.98 -2.25 -1.98
C VAL A 83 3.56 -0.79 -2.09
N VAL A 84 3.21 -0.18 -0.96
CA VAL A 84 2.91 1.26 -0.85
C VAL A 84 3.87 1.87 0.15
N ALA A 85 4.61 2.89 -0.28
CA ALA A 85 5.61 3.55 0.54
C ALA A 85 5.50 5.07 0.44
N PHE A 86 5.92 5.79 1.47
CA PHE A 86 6.28 7.19 1.30
C PHE A 86 7.49 7.31 0.37
N ASN A 87 7.53 8.39 -0.41
CA ASN A 87 8.61 8.63 -1.37
C ASN A 87 10.00 8.59 -0.72
N ASN A 88 10.16 9.13 0.51
CA ASN A 88 11.43 9.11 1.23
C ASN A 88 11.81 7.71 1.75
N ALA A 89 10.85 6.89 2.14
CA ALA A 89 11.08 5.53 2.65
C ALA A 89 11.25 4.47 1.54
N SER A 90 10.81 4.78 0.31
CA SER A 90 10.85 3.82 -0.81
C SER A 90 12.25 3.29 -1.15
N ARG A 91 13.31 4.06 -0.87
CA ARG A 91 14.70 3.66 -1.12
C ARG A 91 15.23 2.65 -0.10
N ASP A 92 14.69 2.67 1.11
CA ASP A 92 15.14 1.85 2.22
C ASP A 92 14.33 0.54 2.32
N PHE A 93 13.22 0.43 1.59
CA PHE A 93 12.39 -0.76 1.53
C PHE A 93 13.19 -1.98 1.07
N GLN A 94 13.15 -3.04 1.89
CA GLN A 94 13.69 -4.35 1.56
C GLN A 94 12.55 -5.33 1.33
N ASN A 95 12.68 -6.17 0.30
CA ASN A 95 11.64 -7.15 0.00
C ASN A 95 11.55 -8.19 1.14
N PRO A 96 10.34 -8.45 1.67
CA PRO A 96 10.16 -9.48 2.69
C PRO A 96 10.56 -10.84 2.12
N GLN A 97 11.31 -11.62 2.91
CA GLN A 97 11.79 -12.95 2.50
C GLN A 97 10.77 -14.06 2.79
N THR A 98 9.76 -13.76 3.61
CA THR A 98 8.68 -14.69 3.96
C THR A 98 7.37 -13.92 4.12
N SER A 99 6.23 -14.63 3.98
CA SER A 99 4.91 -14.04 4.18
C SER A 99 4.69 -13.47 5.59
N ALA A 100 5.33 -14.06 6.61
CA ALA A 100 5.26 -13.57 7.99
C ALA A 100 5.93 -12.19 8.21
N THR A 101 6.82 -11.79 7.30
CA THR A 101 7.55 -10.51 7.37
C THR A 101 6.94 -9.41 6.49
N ILE A 102 5.80 -9.69 5.86
CA ILE A 102 5.10 -8.71 5.02
C ILE A 102 4.61 -7.55 5.90
N PRO A 103 5.01 -6.30 5.62
CA PRO A 103 4.65 -5.15 6.43
C PRO A 103 3.16 -4.82 6.29
N THR A 104 2.52 -4.54 7.42
CA THR A 104 1.09 -4.28 7.55
C THR A 104 0.76 -2.79 7.48
N SER A 105 -0.49 -2.42 7.15
CA SER A 105 -0.86 -1.02 6.95
C SER A 105 -0.54 -0.05 8.09
N PRO A 106 -0.60 -0.42 9.40
CA PRO A 106 -0.18 0.49 10.46
C PRO A 106 1.31 0.85 10.38
N GLN A 107 2.13 -0.02 9.80
CA GLN A 107 3.57 0.21 9.64
C GLN A 107 3.90 1.27 8.59
N LEU A 108 2.92 1.72 7.79
CA LEU A 108 3.12 2.90 6.96
C LEU A 108 3.55 4.12 7.77
N LEU A 109 3.02 4.28 8.99
CA LEU A 109 3.34 5.42 9.86
C LEU A 109 4.64 5.22 10.66
N THR A 110 5.10 3.99 10.86
CA THR A 110 6.32 3.69 11.63
C THR A 110 7.53 3.50 10.73
N ASP A 111 7.37 2.67 9.69
CA ASP A 111 8.45 2.19 8.82
C ASP A 111 8.43 2.90 7.47
N GLY A 112 7.32 3.59 7.16
CA GLY A 112 7.15 4.36 5.93
C GLY A 112 6.65 3.56 4.74
N TYR A 113 6.32 2.28 4.94
CA TYR A 113 5.80 1.40 3.90
C TYR A 113 4.94 0.28 4.47
N TYR A 114 4.10 -0.29 3.60
CA TYR A 114 3.34 -1.51 3.86
C TYR A 114 3.03 -2.24 2.56
N MET A 115 2.50 -3.44 2.67
CA MET A 115 2.03 -4.23 1.55
C MET A 115 0.55 -4.55 1.69
N THR A 116 -0.16 -4.53 0.57
CA THR A 116 -1.60 -4.75 0.51
C THR A 116 -2.02 -5.31 -0.85
N LEU A 117 -3.31 -5.52 -1.04
CA LEU A 117 -3.93 -6.04 -2.25
C LEU A 117 -3.22 -7.32 -2.72
N PRO A 118 -3.28 -8.42 -1.95
CA PRO A 118 -2.80 -9.71 -2.45
C PRO A 118 -3.68 -10.13 -3.63
N LEU A 119 -3.06 -10.26 -4.80
CA LEU A 119 -3.71 -10.60 -6.05
C LEU A 119 -3.18 -11.92 -6.59
N SER A 120 -4.06 -12.73 -7.16
CA SER A 120 -3.72 -13.90 -7.97
C SER A 120 -3.76 -13.56 -9.46
N LEU A 121 -3.06 -14.33 -10.29
CA LEU A 121 -2.90 -14.05 -11.72
C LEU A 121 -4.24 -14.00 -12.48
N ASP A 122 -5.22 -14.80 -12.08
CA ASP A 122 -6.58 -14.84 -12.64
C ASP A 122 -7.36 -13.55 -12.41
N GLN A 123 -6.98 -12.73 -11.42
CA GLN A 123 -7.56 -11.41 -11.17
C GLN A 123 -6.98 -10.32 -12.10
N LEU A 124 -5.94 -10.64 -12.86
CA LEU A 124 -5.21 -9.74 -13.76
C LEU A 124 -5.17 -10.24 -15.21
N PRO A 125 -6.32 -10.61 -15.81
CA PRO A 125 -6.34 -11.23 -17.12
C PRO A 125 -5.85 -10.28 -18.21
N CYS A 126 -5.07 -10.82 -19.15
CA CYS A 126 -4.53 -10.09 -20.28
C CYS A 126 -5.57 -9.49 -21.22
N GLU A 127 -6.59 -10.27 -21.58
CA GLU A 127 -7.57 -9.85 -22.56
C GLU A 127 -8.47 -8.75 -22.01
N ASP A 128 -8.52 -7.60 -22.70
CA ASP A 128 -9.64 -6.68 -22.54
C ASP A 128 -10.90 -7.54 -22.69
N LEU A 129 -11.76 -7.57 -21.68
CA LEU A 129 -13.09 -8.13 -21.88
C LEU A 129 -13.88 -7.16 -22.79
N ALA A 130 -13.44 -7.07 -24.05
CA ALA A 130 -14.07 -6.41 -25.18
C ALA A 130 -15.26 -7.24 -25.66
N SER A 131 -16.09 -7.68 -24.71
CA SER A 131 -17.35 -8.35 -24.97
C SER A 131 -18.36 -7.90 -23.91
N GLY A 132 -18.94 -6.73 -24.17
CA GLY A 132 -20.30 -6.37 -23.77
C GLY A 132 -20.59 -6.03 -22.30
N SER A 133 -19.72 -6.34 -21.33
CA SER A 133 -19.97 -6.00 -19.91
C SER A 133 -18.71 -5.69 -19.09
N GLY A 134 -17.65 -5.18 -19.74
CA GLY A 134 -16.37 -4.90 -19.08
C GLY A 134 -16.34 -3.54 -18.39
N GLY A 135 -16.66 -3.48 -17.10
CA GLY A 135 -16.46 -2.27 -16.29
C GLY A 135 -14.98 -1.86 -16.22
N VAL A 136 -14.72 -0.58 -15.93
CA VAL A 136 -13.35 -0.06 -15.76
C VAL A 136 -12.64 -0.85 -14.64
N ARG A 137 -11.50 -1.47 -14.97
CA ARG A 137 -10.72 -2.29 -14.03
C ARG A 137 -9.51 -1.52 -13.52
N VAL A 138 -9.56 -1.15 -12.25
CA VAL A 138 -8.50 -0.41 -11.57
C VAL A 138 -8.22 -1.05 -10.22
N LEU A 139 -7.00 -0.84 -9.70
CA LEU A 139 -6.67 -1.18 -8.33
C LEU A 139 -6.77 0.09 -7.47
N ARG A 140 -7.79 0.16 -6.61
CA ARG A 140 -7.97 1.31 -5.72
C ARG A 140 -7.20 1.09 -4.43
N VAL A 141 -6.19 1.93 -4.19
CA VAL A 141 -5.40 1.95 -2.97
C VAL A 141 -6.12 2.79 -1.91
N GLY A 142 -6.17 2.30 -0.68
CA GLY A 142 -6.76 2.97 0.48
C GLY A 142 -8.28 2.83 0.65
N ASN A 143 -8.90 1.81 0.05
CA ASN A 143 -10.36 1.73 -0.02
C ASN A 143 -11.05 1.05 1.20
N ASP A 144 -10.29 0.51 2.15
CA ASP A 144 -10.84 -0.32 3.24
C ASP A 144 -11.05 0.49 4.54
N PHE A 145 -12.09 1.33 4.61
CA PHE A 145 -12.36 2.22 5.76
C PHE A 145 -12.71 1.52 7.09
N GLY A 146 -13.06 0.23 7.06
CA GLY A 146 -13.43 -0.56 8.25
C GLY A 146 -12.33 -1.49 8.75
N CYS A 147 -11.11 -1.32 8.24
CA CYS A 147 -10.07 -2.30 8.36
C CYS A 147 -9.07 -1.92 9.46
N TYR A 148 -9.48 -2.20 10.70
CA TYR A 148 -8.61 -2.12 11.87
C TYR A 148 -8.11 -3.54 12.19
N GLN A 149 -6.79 -3.72 12.31
CA GLN A 149 -6.14 -4.97 12.75
C GLN A 149 -6.27 -6.21 11.85
N LYS A 150 -6.75 -6.09 10.60
CA LYS A 150 -6.70 -7.19 9.64
C LYS A 150 -5.34 -7.24 8.95
N SER A 151 -4.80 -8.44 8.73
CA SER A 151 -3.61 -8.63 7.91
C SER A 151 -3.83 -8.08 6.50
N TYR A 152 -2.81 -7.44 5.92
CA TYR A 152 -2.76 -7.02 4.51
C TYR A 152 -3.81 -5.99 4.07
N CYS A 153 -4.39 -5.31 5.05
CA CYS A 153 -5.40 -4.30 4.93
C CYS A 153 -5.08 -3.18 3.91
N ASN A 154 -6.04 -2.84 3.04
CA ASN A 154 -5.92 -1.71 2.11
C ASN A 154 -6.48 -0.41 2.75
N ALA A 155 -5.94 -0.05 3.92
CA ALA A 155 -6.43 1.05 4.74
C ALA A 155 -6.27 2.43 4.06
N PRO A 156 -7.18 3.39 4.31
CA PRO A 156 -7.07 4.76 3.80
C PRO A 156 -5.71 5.39 4.09
N LEU A 157 -5.16 6.08 3.08
CA LEU A 157 -3.86 6.71 3.19
C LEU A 157 -3.93 7.94 4.11
N PRO A 158 -2.94 8.12 5.01
CA PRO A 158 -3.05 9.05 6.13
C PRO A 158 -2.72 10.51 5.79
N SER A 159 -2.08 10.78 4.64
CA SER A 159 -1.58 12.11 4.31
C SER A 159 -1.59 12.35 2.80
N GLN A 160 -1.15 13.54 2.38
CA GLN A 160 -1.10 13.89 0.96
C GLN A 160 -0.01 13.12 0.18
N GLY A 161 0.90 12.44 0.87
CA GLY A 161 2.10 11.86 0.29
C GLY A 161 3.24 12.89 0.15
N PRO A 162 4.14 12.75 -0.84
CA PRO A 162 4.04 11.83 -1.96
C PRO A 162 4.26 10.36 -1.61
N TYR A 163 3.50 9.50 -2.27
CA TYR A 163 3.63 8.04 -2.21
C TYR A 163 4.38 7.51 -3.44
N ARG A 164 4.97 6.33 -3.31
CA ARG A 164 5.41 5.50 -4.43
C ARG A 164 4.90 4.09 -4.24
N VAL A 165 4.67 3.40 -5.34
CA VAL A 165 4.24 2.01 -5.32
C VAL A 165 5.08 1.15 -6.25
N LYS A 166 5.21 -0.13 -5.93
CA LYS A 166 5.70 -1.18 -6.83
C LYS A 166 4.90 -2.45 -6.60
N PHE A 167 4.93 -3.36 -7.56
CA PHE A 167 4.41 -4.71 -7.35
C PHE A 167 5.54 -5.68 -7.01
N LEU A 168 5.24 -6.64 -6.14
CA LEU A 168 6.15 -7.69 -5.73
C LEU A 168 5.46 -9.04 -5.90
N LEU A 169 6.02 -9.90 -6.73
CA LEU A 169 5.58 -11.29 -6.88
C LEU A 169 6.27 -12.14 -5.84
N MET A 170 5.50 -12.77 -4.96
CA MET A 170 6.01 -13.67 -3.93
C MET A 170 5.52 -15.09 -4.17
N ASP A 171 6.42 -16.06 -3.98
CA ASP A 171 6.02 -17.46 -3.84
C ASP A 171 5.15 -17.62 -2.58
N ALA A 172 4.19 -18.55 -2.61
CA ALA A 172 3.17 -18.78 -1.58
C ALA A 172 3.75 -18.86 -0.15
N ASN A 173 4.95 -19.43 -0.01
CA ASN A 173 5.65 -19.57 1.27
C ASN A 173 7.13 -19.20 1.17
N GLY A 174 7.53 -18.51 0.11
CA GLY A 174 8.91 -18.38 -0.30
C GLY A 174 9.39 -16.94 -0.44
N PRO A 175 10.64 -16.77 -0.91
CA PRO A 175 11.21 -15.46 -1.19
C PRO A 175 10.49 -14.76 -2.34
N PRO A 176 10.73 -13.45 -2.53
CA PRO A 176 10.24 -12.73 -3.69
C PRO A 176 10.87 -13.28 -4.96
N LYS A 177 10.05 -13.47 -6.00
CA LYS A 177 10.47 -14.00 -7.31
C LYS A 177 10.79 -12.89 -8.28
N ALA A 178 9.93 -11.87 -8.34
CA ALA A 178 10.06 -10.75 -9.26
C ALA A 178 9.47 -9.47 -8.64
N GLU A 179 9.92 -8.31 -9.11
CA GLU A 179 9.43 -7.00 -8.72
C GLU A 179 9.37 -6.03 -9.89
N THR A 180 8.50 -5.03 -9.81
CA THR A 180 8.45 -3.95 -10.80
C THR A 180 9.31 -2.78 -10.37
N LYS A 181 9.54 -1.83 -11.29
CA LYS A 181 10.05 -0.51 -10.90
C LYS A 181 9.08 0.17 -9.94
N TRP A 182 9.62 1.10 -9.14
CA TRP A 182 8.82 2.05 -8.39
C TRP A 182 8.15 3.04 -9.33
N SER A 183 6.89 3.38 -9.05
CA SER A 183 6.15 4.44 -9.72
C SER A 183 6.84 5.81 -9.57
N ASN A 184 6.47 6.73 -10.46
CA ASN A 184 6.59 8.15 -10.17
C ASN A 184 5.88 8.54 -8.85
N PRO A 185 6.29 9.63 -8.19
CA PRO A 185 5.62 10.13 -6.99
C PRO A 185 4.13 10.43 -7.23
N ILE A 186 3.27 9.90 -6.35
CA ILE A 186 1.82 10.05 -6.39
C ILE A 186 1.40 11.00 -5.26
N TYR A 187 0.69 12.07 -5.61
CA TYR A 187 0.16 13.04 -4.66
C TYR A 187 -1.35 12.86 -4.52
N LEU A 188 -1.82 12.84 -3.29
CA LEU A 188 -3.25 12.84 -3.00
C LEU A 188 -3.79 14.27 -3.01
N HIS A 189 -5.11 14.40 -3.06
CA HIS A 189 -5.73 15.71 -2.82
C HIS A 189 -5.57 16.09 -1.36
N GLN A 190 -5.52 17.39 -1.09
CA GLN A 190 -5.58 17.83 0.29
C GLN A 190 -6.98 17.51 0.81
N GLY A 191 -7.07 16.60 1.78
CA GLY A 191 -8.28 16.51 2.57
C GLY A 191 -8.47 17.86 3.24
N SER A 192 -9.58 18.54 2.96
CA SER A 192 -10.07 19.55 3.88
C SER A 192 -10.43 18.78 5.15
N ALA A 193 -9.43 18.59 6.02
CA ALA A 193 -9.70 18.30 7.41
C ALA A 193 -10.65 19.40 7.82
N GLY A 194 -11.90 19.02 8.08
CA GLY A 194 -12.80 19.86 8.84
C GLY A 194 -12.17 20.01 10.21
N VAL A 195 -11.14 20.85 10.32
CA VAL A 195 -10.92 21.68 11.49
C VAL A 195 -12.13 22.61 11.48
N ARG A 196 -13.28 22.05 11.87
CA ARG A 196 -14.19 22.81 12.71
C ARG A 196 -13.35 23.10 13.92
N ASP A 197 -12.76 24.28 13.89
CA ASP A 197 -12.29 24.94 15.08
C ASP A 197 -13.40 24.78 16.12
N LEU A 198 -13.22 23.87 17.08
CA LEU A 198 -14.04 23.78 18.28
C LEU A 198 -13.70 24.96 19.21
N ARG A 199 -13.55 26.16 18.63
CA ARG A 199 -13.63 27.45 19.30
C ARG A 199 -14.86 28.18 18.81
N LEU A 200 -16.02 27.56 19.02
CA LEU A 200 -17.24 28.31 19.31
C LEU A 200 -17.59 28.10 20.78
N THR A 201 -16.76 28.65 21.64
CA THR A 201 -17.20 29.21 22.92
C THR A 201 -16.95 30.71 22.88
N GLN A 202 -17.68 31.42 22.01
CA GLN A 202 -18.06 32.79 22.36
C GLN A 202 -19.23 32.67 23.35
N PRO A 203 -19.10 33.17 24.58
CA PRO A 203 -20.25 33.30 25.48
C PRO A 203 -21.31 34.17 24.79
N LEU A 204 -22.57 33.73 24.88
CA LEU A 204 -23.73 34.56 24.56
C LEU A 204 -23.57 35.92 25.24
N PRO A 205 -23.74 37.05 24.54
CA PRO A 205 -23.83 38.34 25.21
C PRO A 205 -25.08 38.34 26.08
N GLU A 206 -24.86 38.49 27.39
CA GLU A 206 -25.91 38.78 28.37
C GLU A 206 -26.80 39.92 27.85
N PRO A 207 -28.14 39.79 27.91
CA PRO A 207 -29.02 40.88 27.53
C PRO A 207 -28.80 42.05 28.50
N HIS A 208 -28.26 43.14 27.96
CA HIS A 208 -28.20 44.43 28.65
C HIS A 208 -29.58 44.75 29.24
N ALA A 209 -29.59 44.99 30.55
CA ALA A 209 -30.75 45.48 31.26
C ALA A 209 -31.27 46.74 30.56
N VAL A 210 -32.47 46.65 29.98
CA VAL A 210 -33.21 47.82 29.52
C VAL A 210 -33.72 48.51 30.77
N GLU A 211 -33.05 49.60 31.12
CA GLU A 211 -33.51 50.56 32.14
C GLU A 211 -34.88 51.09 31.71
N ARG A 212 -35.92 50.67 32.41
CA ARG A 212 -37.28 51.14 32.19
C ARG A 212 -37.42 52.49 32.89
N ASP A 213 -37.36 53.56 32.10
CA ASP A 213 -37.77 54.88 32.55
C ASP A 213 -39.30 54.88 32.75
N LEU A 214 -39.72 54.70 34.00
CA LEU A 214 -41.12 54.75 34.42
C LEU A 214 -41.54 56.22 34.55
N GLY A 215 -41.96 56.80 33.43
CA GLY A 215 -42.74 58.03 33.44
C GLY A 215 -44.05 57.80 34.18
N GLN A 216 -44.16 58.33 35.40
CA GLN A 216 -45.42 58.38 36.14
C GLN A 216 -46.38 59.36 35.46
N ILE A 217 -47.55 58.87 35.07
CA ILE A 217 -48.70 59.72 34.77
C ILE A 217 -49.85 59.23 35.63
N HIS A 218 -50.25 60.06 36.59
CA HIS A 218 -51.47 59.89 37.38
C HIS A 218 -52.69 60.18 36.50
N HIS A 219 -53.58 59.21 36.33
CA HIS A 219 -55.03 59.46 36.19
C HIS A 219 -55.82 58.18 36.53
N ASN A 220 -56.97 58.39 37.17
CA ASN A 220 -57.90 57.41 37.73
C ASN A 220 -58.19 56.20 36.83
N GLY A 221 -58.12 55.01 37.43
CA GLY A 221 -58.97 53.87 37.12
C GLY A 221 -58.84 53.24 35.73
N THR A 222 -58.30 52.02 35.71
CA THR A 222 -58.23 51.07 34.57
C THR A 222 -56.98 51.23 33.68
N LYS A 223 -56.01 50.32 33.87
CA LYS A 223 -54.83 50.19 32.99
C LYS A 223 -55.18 49.32 31.78
N THR A 224 -55.30 49.93 30.60
CA THR A 224 -55.31 49.22 29.31
C THR A 224 -53.89 49.25 28.75
N LEU A 225 -53.30 48.06 28.54
CA LEU A 225 -52.04 47.91 27.82
C LEU A 225 -52.31 48.03 26.32
N VAL A 226 -51.80 49.07 25.67
CA VAL A 226 -51.81 49.20 24.21
C VAL A 226 -50.43 48.84 23.68
N PHE A 227 -50.34 47.73 22.95
CA PHE A 227 -49.15 47.34 22.21
C PHE A 227 -49.30 47.83 20.76
N SER A 228 -48.39 48.70 20.30
CA SER A 228 -48.32 49.12 18.90
C SER A 228 -47.17 48.39 18.22
N THR A 229 -47.49 47.53 17.25
CA THR A 229 -46.53 46.91 16.34
C THR A 229 -46.63 47.59 14.97
N ARG A 230 -45.57 48.29 14.53
CA ARG A 230 -45.42 48.71 13.12
C ARG A 230 -44.65 47.61 12.37
N HIS A 231 -45.14 47.28 11.17
CA HIS A 231 -44.49 46.37 10.23
C HIS A 231 -43.35 47.08 9.50
#